data_AF-A0A9X0B732-F1
#
_entry.id   AF-A0A9X0B732-F1
#
_cell.length_a   1.000
_cell.length_b   1.000
_cell.length_c   1.000
_cell.angle_alpha   90.00
_cell.angle_beta   90.00
_cell.angle_gamma   90.00
#
_symmetry.space_group_name_H-M   'P 1'
#
loop_
_entity.id
_entity.type
_entity.pdbx_description
1 polymer ?
#
loop_
_entity_poly.entity_id
_entity_poly.type
_entity_poly.pdbx_seq_one_letter_code
_entity_poly.pdbx_strand_id
1 'polypeptide(L)'
;MESQSSSMPSIPGPIGLSSWLAINSEKLKPPVNNMCLYSGKDFILMAVGGPNTRNDYHRDMLLKIVENNDFRDIVIHEGESFLLPGMTRVISPGCPSNSDNLASTYHLSTHVYFTGNTPHSPRRSKDTIGLVMERARPAQMIDRIRWYCDNKAAHGAVPTIIREEAFYCADIEIHLKEVIDNWMEDENSRRCGSCGEIAPAH
;
A
#
# COMPACT_ATOMS: atom_id res chain seq x y z
N MET A 1 33.66 14.45 26.75
CA MET A 1 32.21 14.25 26.86
C MET A 1 31.55 15.49 26.26
N GLU A 2 31.29 15.47 24.95
CA GLU A 2 30.54 16.55 24.29
C GLU A 2 29.07 16.13 24.24
N SER A 3 28.23 16.88 24.95
CA SER A 3 26.78 16.74 24.91
C SER A 3 26.26 17.34 23.60
N GLN A 4 25.88 16.50 22.65
CA GLN A 4 25.13 16.95 21.49
C GLN A 4 23.73 17.37 21.92
N SER A 5 23.46 18.68 21.89
CA SER A 5 22.10 19.22 22.04
C SER A 5 21.32 18.92 20.76
N SER A 6 20.51 17.86 20.74
CA SER A 6 19.55 17.65 19.67
C SER A 6 18.42 18.67 19.81
N SER A 7 18.44 19.73 19.00
CA SER A 7 17.31 20.65 18.89
C SER A 7 16.07 19.86 18.47
N MET A 8 14.98 19.95 19.24
CA MET A 8 13.72 19.34 18.82
C MET A 8 13.30 19.92 17.47
N PRO A 9 12.92 19.09 16.49
CA PRO A 9 12.44 19.59 15.21
C PRO A 9 11.22 20.48 15.44
N SER A 10 11.18 21.65 14.80
CA SER A 10 10.06 22.57 14.90
C SER A 10 8.80 21.92 14.34
N ILE A 11 7.67 22.13 15.00
CA ILE A 11 6.37 21.65 14.53
C ILE A 11 6.07 22.36 13.20
N PRO A 12 5.84 21.64 12.09
CA PRO A 12 5.51 22.27 10.84
C PRO A 12 4.19 23.03 10.95
N GLY A 13 4.10 24.20 10.31
CA GLY A 13 2.87 24.95 10.19
C GLY A 13 1.79 24.17 9.40
N PRO A 14 0.54 24.64 9.41
CA PRO A 14 -0.54 23.97 8.70
C PRO A 14 -0.24 23.87 7.19
N ILE A 15 -0.47 22.70 6.62
CA ILE A 15 -0.30 22.44 5.18
C ILE A 15 -1.65 22.61 4.49
N GLY A 16 -1.77 23.61 3.61
CA GLY A 16 -2.89 23.70 2.69
C GLY A 16 -2.73 22.66 1.58
N LEU A 17 -3.40 21.51 1.70
CA LEU A 17 -3.20 20.36 0.81
C LEU A 17 -3.37 20.70 -0.67
N SER A 18 -4.38 21.50 -1.03
CA SER A 18 -4.60 21.93 -2.41
C SER A 18 -3.44 22.76 -2.98
N SER A 19 -2.93 23.73 -2.21
CA SER A 19 -1.79 24.56 -2.61
C SER A 19 -0.50 23.75 -2.68
N TRP A 20 -0.34 22.80 -1.76
CA TRP A 20 0.81 21.89 -1.76
C TRP A 20 0.78 20.96 -2.98
N LEU A 21 -0.39 20.40 -3.33
CA LEU A 21 -0.56 19.54 -4.49
C LEU A 21 -0.33 20.30 -5.80
N ALA A 22 -0.74 21.57 -5.89
CA ALA A 22 -0.51 22.39 -7.09
C ALA A 22 0.99 22.49 -7.48
N ILE A 23 1.89 22.31 -6.51
CA ILE A 23 3.35 22.43 -6.71
C ILE A 23 4.03 21.06 -6.72
N ASN A 24 3.46 20.04 -6.05
CA ASN A 24 4.12 18.75 -5.82
C ASN A 24 3.47 17.56 -6.56
N SER A 25 2.33 17.75 -7.23
CA SER A 25 1.58 16.66 -7.89
C SER A 25 2.41 15.85 -8.90
N GLU A 26 3.40 16.47 -9.56
CA GLU A 26 4.29 15.76 -10.49
C GLU A 26 5.15 14.69 -9.80
N LYS A 27 5.48 14.86 -8.51
CA LYS A 27 6.21 13.87 -7.72
C LYS A 27 5.34 12.67 -7.31
N LEU A 28 4.02 12.82 -7.41
CA LEU A 28 3.04 11.79 -7.06
C LEU A 28 2.65 10.93 -8.27
N LYS A 29 3.44 10.98 -9.33
CA LYS A 29 3.34 10.14 -10.52
C LYS A 29 4.59 9.24 -10.63
N PRO A 30 4.57 8.21 -11.50
CA PRO A 30 5.75 7.39 -11.74
C PRO A 30 6.96 8.25 -12.17
N PRO A 31 8.19 7.90 -11.75
CA PRO A 31 8.56 6.68 -11.02
C PRO A 31 8.45 6.76 -9.49
N VAL A 32 8.26 7.95 -8.91
CA VAL A 32 8.37 8.17 -7.45
C VAL A 32 7.07 7.84 -6.71
N ASN A 33 5.91 8.25 -7.24
CA ASN A 33 4.55 7.89 -6.79
C ASN A 33 4.18 8.19 -5.32
N ASN A 34 5.09 8.71 -4.50
CA ASN A 34 4.85 9.06 -3.11
C ASN A 34 5.79 10.16 -2.63
N MET A 35 5.42 10.86 -1.55
CA MET A 35 6.24 11.90 -0.94
C MET A 35 5.99 11.96 0.57
N CYS A 36 7.06 11.91 1.36
CA CYS A 36 6.99 12.12 2.80
C CYS A 36 6.64 13.59 3.12
N LEU A 37 5.53 13.80 3.83
CA LEU A 37 5.10 15.11 4.32
C LEU A 37 5.63 15.39 5.73
N TYR A 38 5.73 14.34 6.55
CA TYR A 38 6.21 14.42 7.92
C TYR A 38 6.82 13.08 8.34
N SER A 39 8.00 13.13 8.96
CA SER A 39 8.66 11.97 9.56
C SER A 39 8.97 12.32 11.01
N GLY A 40 8.09 11.88 11.91
CA GLY A 40 8.19 12.11 13.34
C GLY A 40 8.60 10.87 14.11
N LYS A 41 8.76 11.02 15.42
CA LYS A 41 9.08 9.91 16.32
C LYS A 41 7.94 8.88 16.43
N ASP A 42 6.69 9.34 16.37
CA ASP A 42 5.51 8.49 16.63
C ASP A 42 4.84 8.02 15.34
N PHE A 43 4.83 8.86 14.31
CA PHE A 43 4.19 8.56 13.03
C PHE A 43 4.92 9.20 11.84
N ILE A 44 4.67 8.61 10.69
CA ILE A 44 5.09 9.09 9.37
C ILE A 44 3.82 9.41 8.59
N LEU A 45 3.79 10.56 7.92
CA LEU A 45 2.72 10.96 7.02
C LEU A 45 3.27 11.07 5.60
N MET A 46 2.61 10.39 4.65
CA MET A 46 2.97 10.39 3.25
C MET A 46 1.78 10.79 2.38
N ALA A 47 2.05 11.58 1.35
CA ALA A 47 1.15 11.70 0.20
C ALA A 47 1.52 10.60 -0.80
N VAL A 48 0.54 9.89 -1.32
CA VAL A 48 0.73 8.84 -2.33
C VAL A 48 -0.15 9.13 -3.53
N GLY A 49 0.39 8.96 -4.73
CA GLY A 49 -0.37 9.10 -5.97
C GLY A 49 -0.38 7.84 -6.82
N GLY A 50 -1.06 7.94 -7.96
CA GLY A 50 -1.09 6.89 -8.97
C GLY A 50 -0.79 7.42 -10.38
N PRO A 51 -0.58 6.51 -11.36
CA PRO A 51 -0.89 5.10 -11.28
C PRO A 51 0.18 4.28 -10.54
N ASN A 52 -0.28 3.31 -9.74
CA ASN A 52 0.54 2.23 -9.21
C ASN A 52 -0.22 0.92 -9.43
N THR A 53 0.19 0.15 -10.43
CA THR A 53 -0.39 -1.15 -10.77
C THR A 53 0.43 -2.27 -10.16
N ARG A 54 -0.28 -3.13 -9.43
CA ARG A 54 0.06 -4.55 -9.18
C ARG A 54 -1.05 -5.37 -9.89
N ASN A 55 -1.19 -6.70 -9.86
CA ASN A 55 -2.22 -7.45 -10.66
C ASN A 55 -3.60 -7.85 -10.02
N ASP A 56 -4.76 -7.22 -10.40
CA ASP A 56 -6.21 -7.47 -10.07
C ASP A 56 -7.19 -6.21 -10.15
N TYR A 57 -8.53 -6.41 -10.35
CA TYR A 57 -9.52 -5.60 -11.17
C TYR A 57 -10.82 -4.99 -10.48
N HIS A 58 -11.70 -4.23 -11.21
CA HIS A 58 -12.52 -3.06 -10.73
C HIS A 58 -14.01 -2.78 -11.11
N ARG A 59 -14.80 -2.24 -10.15
CA ARG A 59 -15.46 -0.88 -10.01
C ARG A 59 -16.02 -0.74 -8.56
N ASP A 60 -16.05 0.48 -7.98
CA ASP A 60 -16.15 0.82 -6.52
C ASP A 60 -14.88 0.47 -5.69
N MET A 61 -14.65 1.12 -4.52
CA MET A 61 -13.53 0.75 -3.63
C MET A 61 -13.83 -0.62 -3.00
N LEU A 62 -13.57 -1.66 -3.79
CA LEU A 62 -13.81 -3.05 -3.46
C LEU A 62 -12.62 -3.61 -2.69
N LEU A 63 -12.54 -3.38 -1.38
CA LEU A 63 -11.50 -4.00 -0.56
C LEU A 63 -11.65 -5.53 -0.60
N LYS A 64 -10.80 -6.23 -1.36
CA LYS A 64 -10.76 -7.70 -1.33
C LYS A 64 -9.94 -8.13 -0.12
N ILE A 65 -10.62 -8.53 0.93
CA ILE A 65 -10.00 -9.01 2.15
C ILE A 65 -9.81 -10.52 2.14
N VAL A 66 -8.88 -11.02 2.94
CA VAL A 66 -8.88 -12.42 3.40
C VAL A 66 -9.19 -12.41 4.87
N GLU A 67 -10.30 -13.04 5.23
CA GLU A 67 -10.79 -13.18 6.59
C GLU A 67 -11.08 -14.67 6.80
N ASN A 68 -10.52 -15.26 7.86
CA ASN A 68 -10.69 -16.69 8.16
C ASN A 68 -10.34 -17.64 6.99
N ASN A 69 -9.29 -17.32 6.23
CA ASN A 69 -8.86 -18.05 5.02
C ASN A 69 -9.83 -18.01 3.84
N ASP A 70 -10.83 -17.12 3.85
CA ASP A 70 -11.72 -16.90 2.70
C ASP A 70 -11.55 -15.49 2.14
N PHE A 71 -11.63 -15.35 0.82
CA PHE A 71 -11.68 -14.05 0.17
C PHE A 71 -13.07 -13.43 0.34
N ARG A 72 -13.14 -12.18 0.80
CA ARG A 72 -14.37 -11.40 0.87
C ARG A 72 -14.15 -10.04 0.25
N ASP A 73 -15.12 -9.55 -0.48
CA ASP A 73 -15.07 -8.23 -1.09
C ASP A 73 -15.89 -7.25 -0.26
N ILE A 74 -15.31 -6.10 0.08
CA ILE A 74 -15.97 -5.04 0.85
C ILE A 74 -16.03 -3.81 -0.03
N VAL A 75 -17.23 -3.48 -0.48
CA VAL A 75 -17.46 -2.22 -1.16
C VAL A 75 -17.50 -1.12 -0.10
N ILE A 76 -16.60 -0.13 -0.23
CA ILE A 76 -16.61 1.08 0.59
C ILE A 76 -17.10 2.21 -0.31
N HIS A 77 -18.22 2.81 0.06
CA HIS A 77 -18.81 3.93 -0.65
C HIS A 77 -18.20 5.26 -0.19
N GLU A 78 -18.49 6.30 -0.96
CA GLU A 78 -18.07 7.66 -0.66
C GLU A 78 -18.53 8.10 0.75
N GLY A 79 -17.61 8.69 1.51
CA GLY A 79 -17.87 9.17 2.87
C GLY A 79 -17.88 8.08 3.96
N GLU A 80 -17.74 6.82 3.57
CA GLU A 80 -17.63 5.71 4.51
C GLU A 80 -16.20 5.60 5.07
N SER A 81 -16.10 5.09 6.30
CA SER A 81 -14.83 4.74 6.91
C SER A 81 -14.88 3.27 7.29
N PHE A 82 -13.80 2.54 7.01
CA PHE A 82 -13.74 1.11 7.26
C PHE A 82 -12.56 0.78 8.19
N LEU A 83 -12.87 0.18 9.33
CA LEU A 83 -11.87 -0.35 10.26
C LEU A 83 -11.72 -1.84 9.98
N LEU A 84 -10.53 -2.24 9.57
CA LEU A 84 -10.19 -3.64 9.40
C LEU A 84 -9.74 -4.19 10.75
N PRO A 85 -10.37 -5.26 11.25
CA PRO A 85 -9.87 -5.95 12.43
C PRO A 85 -8.53 -6.67 12.13
N GLY A 86 -7.79 -6.95 13.21
CA GLY A 86 -6.52 -7.68 13.16
C GLY A 86 -6.68 -8.98 12.40
N MET A 87 -5.69 -9.33 11.57
CA MET A 87 -5.65 -10.55 10.75
C MET A 87 -6.55 -10.56 9.50
N THR A 88 -7.26 -9.47 9.19
CA THR A 88 -7.97 -9.32 7.92
C THR A 88 -7.01 -8.82 6.85
N ARG A 89 -6.79 -9.52 5.73
CA ARG A 89 -5.99 -9.02 4.57
C ARG A 89 -6.75 -7.92 3.82
N VAL A 90 -6.08 -7.13 3.00
CA VAL A 90 -6.68 -6.13 2.10
C VAL A 90 -5.96 -6.08 0.78
N ILE A 91 -6.63 -6.43 -0.28
CA ILE A 91 -6.24 -6.15 -1.64
C ILE A 91 -7.07 -4.92 -2.01
N SER A 92 -6.43 -3.76 -2.10
CA SER A 92 -7.10 -2.50 -2.40
C SER A 92 -7.05 -2.30 -3.89
N PRO A 93 -8.16 -2.35 -4.63
CA PRO A 93 -8.10 -2.26 -6.07
C PRO A 93 -8.21 -0.74 -6.44
N GLY A 94 -7.57 -0.27 -7.53
CA GLY A 94 -7.73 1.09 -8.10
C GLY A 94 -8.86 1.34 -9.15
N CYS A 95 -9.67 2.40 -8.96
CA CYS A 95 -10.68 3.03 -9.86
C CYS A 95 -10.65 2.80 -11.41
N PRO A 96 -11.80 2.57 -12.08
CA PRO A 96 -11.88 2.46 -13.54
C PRO A 96 -11.97 3.83 -14.25
N SER A 97 -11.23 3.96 -15.35
CA SER A 97 -11.33 5.07 -16.29
C SER A 97 -12.57 4.93 -17.17
N ASN A 98 -13.50 5.88 -17.08
CA ASN A 98 -14.28 6.33 -18.23
C ASN A 98 -14.28 7.86 -18.23
N SER A 99 -13.96 8.41 -19.39
CA SER A 99 -13.91 9.84 -19.70
C SER A 99 -15.28 10.49 -19.50
N ASP A 100 -15.28 11.64 -18.84
CA ASP A 100 -15.90 12.89 -19.31
C ASP A 100 -16.13 13.86 -18.14
N ASN A 101 -15.04 14.51 -17.70
CA ASN A 101 -14.97 15.96 -17.43
C ASN A 101 -13.72 16.26 -16.61
N LEU A 102 -12.75 16.88 -17.28
CA LEU A 102 -11.50 17.38 -16.74
C LEU A 102 -11.76 18.70 -16.00
N ALA A 103 -12.33 18.63 -14.80
CA ALA A 103 -12.40 19.76 -13.88
C ALA A 103 -12.24 19.23 -12.45
N SER A 104 -10.98 19.24 -12.00
CA SER A 104 -10.56 19.50 -10.61
C SER A 104 -11.67 19.37 -9.56
N THR A 105 -12.11 18.15 -9.27
CA THR A 105 -13.01 17.92 -8.14
C THR A 105 -12.31 16.93 -7.23
N TYR A 106 -11.83 17.44 -6.10
CA TYR A 106 -11.31 16.67 -4.99
C TYR A 106 -12.45 15.80 -4.44
N HIS A 107 -12.74 14.66 -5.07
CA HIS A 107 -13.77 13.75 -4.61
C HIS A 107 -13.23 12.91 -3.44
N LEU A 108 -13.50 13.43 -2.24
CA LEU A 108 -14.01 12.75 -1.04
C LEU A 108 -13.13 11.74 -0.29
N SER A 109 -13.00 12.01 1.01
CA SER A 109 -12.12 11.34 1.96
C SER A 109 -12.68 10.01 2.43
N THR A 110 -12.32 8.91 1.77
CA THR A 110 -12.50 7.58 2.35
C THR A 110 -11.35 7.29 3.32
N HIS A 111 -11.68 6.89 4.55
CA HIS A 111 -10.67 6.53 5.56
C HIS A 111 -10.67 5.03 5.79
N VAL A 112 -9.53 4.39 5.54
CA VAL A 112 -9.33 2.96 5.78
C VAL A 112 -8.29 2.80 6.87
N TYR A 113 -8.68 2.15 7.96
CA TYR A 113 -7.80 1.89 9.09
C TYR A 113 -7.39 0.42 9.09
N PHE A 114 -6.08 0.20 9.07
CA PHE A 114 -5.48 -1.13 9.12
C PHE A 114 -5.00 -1.42 10.53
N THR A 115 -5.42 -2.56 11.06
CA THR A 115 -4.77 -3.16 12.21
C THR A 115 -3.41 -3.77 11.85
N GLY A 116 -2.57 -3.97 12.86
CA GLY A 116 -1.29 -4.66 12.67
C GLY A 116 -1.46 -6.06 12.07
N ASN A 117 -0.50 -6.47 11.26
CA ASN A 117 -0.43 -7.77 10.59
C ASN A 117 -1.53 -8.06 9.56
N THR A 118 -2.32 -7.06 9.17
CA THR A 118 -3.21 -7.13 7.99
C THR A 118 -2.36 -7.15 6.72
N PRO A 119 -2.24 -8.28 5.99
CA PRO A 119 -1.51 -8.28 4.72
C PRO A 119 -2.24 -7.38 3.74
N HIS A 120 -1.57 -6.49 3.01
CA HIS A 120 -2.28 -5.64 2.07
C HIS A 120 -1.51 -5.29 0.79
N SER A 121 -2.24 -5.11 -0.32
CA SER A 121 -1.71 -4.73 -1.63
C SER A 121 -2.40 -3.45 -2.13
N PRO A 122 -1.87 -2.27 -1.76
CA PRO A 122 -2.31 -0.99 -2.31
C PRO A 122 -2.21 -0.92 -3.83
N ARG A 123 -3.33 -0.62 -4.52
CA ARG A 123 -3.34 -0.25 -5.93
C ARG A 123 -3.94 1.14 -6.06
N ARG A 124 -3.35 1.96 -6.92
CA ARG A 124 -3.75 3.37 -7.07
C ARG A 124 -3.97 3.66 -8.53
N SER A 125 -5.17 4.13 -8.87
CA SER A 125 -5.47 4.54 -10.24
C SER A 125 -4.75 5.82 -10.60
N LYS A 126 -4.60 6.04 -11.91
CA LYS A 126 -4.09 7.29 -12.45
C LYS A 126 -4.89 8.48 -11.89
N ASP A 127 -4.17 9.58 -11.64
CA ASP A 127 -4.74 10.85 -11.18
C ASP A 127 -5.45 10.79 -9.82
N THR A 128 -5.12 9.80 -8.97
CA THR A 128 -5.58 9.72 -7.58
C THR A 128 -4.52 10.23 -6.60
N ILE A 129 -4.97 10.80 -5.48
CA ILE A 129 -4.11 11.20 -4.35
C ILE A 129 -4.69 10.62 -3.07
N GLY A 130 -3.84 9.96 -2.28
CA GLY A 130 -4.17 9.47 -0.94
C GLY A 130 -3.19 10.00 0.10
N LEU A 131 -3.64 10.03 1.36
CA LEU A 131 -2.78 10.23 2.52
C LEU A 131 -2.61 8.90 3.25
N VAL A 132 -1.36 8.55 3.56
CA VAL A 132 -1.02 7.37 4.35
C VAL A 132 -0.36 7.84 5.63
N MET A 133 -0.92 7.45 6.76
CA MET A 133 -0.32 7.67 8.08
C MET A 133 0.04 6.33 8.67
N GLU A 134 1.31 6.16 9.03
CA GLU A 134 1.81 4.95 9.66
C GLU A 134 2.45 5.27 10.99
N ARG A 135 2.33 4.36 11.96
CA ARG A 135 3.12 4.45 13.19
C ARG A 135 4.59 4.18 12.88
N ALA A 136 5.48 4.98 13.45
CA ALA A 136 6.91 4.69 13.42
C ALA A 136 7.15 3.29 14.02
N ARG A 137 7.97 2.49 13.33
CA ARG A 137 8.26 1.14 13.78
C ARG A 137 9.20 1.20 14.99
N PRO A 138 8.91 0.49 16.09
CA PRO A 138 9.90 0.27 17.13
C PRO A 138 11.15 -0.42 16.56
N ALA A 139 12.31 -0.16 17.16
CA ALA A 139 13.54 -0.85 16.78
C ALA A 139 13.33 -2.38 16.86
N GLN A 140 13.92 -3.10 15.90
CA GLN A 140 13.88 -4.57 15.81
C GLN A 140 12.52 -5.19 15.47
N MET A 141 11.50 -4.39 15.11
CA MET A 141 10.26 -4.94 14.57
C MET A 141 10.49 -5.53 13.16
N ILE A 142 9.95 -6.72 12.92
CA ILE A 142 10.10 -7.43 11.65
C ILE A 142 8.87 -7.16 10.77
N ASP A 143 9.10 -6.68 9.55
CA ASP A 143 8.08 -6.58 8.51
C ASP A 143 8.02 -7.88 7.71
N ARG A 144 6.84 -8.16 7.15
CA ARG A 144 6.59 -9.35 6.33
C ARG A 144 5.87 -8.98 5.06
N ILE A 145 6.33 -9.51 3.94
CA ILE A 145 5.64 -9.43 2.64
C ILE A 145 5.35 -10.84 2.14
N ARG A 146 4.19 -11.02 1.51
CA ARG A 146 3.67 -12.31 1.09
C ARG A 146 3.12 -12.22 -0.32
N TRP A 147 3.34 -13.27 -1.10
CA TRP A 147 2.74 -13.47 -2.41
C TRP A 147 1.89 -14.73 -2.41
N TYR A 148 0.81 -14.69 -3.19
CA TYR A 148 -0.19 -15.75 -3.23
C TYR A 148 -0.39 -16.23 -4.66
N CYS A 149 -0.80 -17.49 -4.81
CA CYS A 149 -1.11 -18.07 -6.10
C CYS A 149 -2.50 -17.68 -6.56
N ASP A 150 -2.59 -17.15 -7.78
CA ASP A 150 -3.85 -16.74 -8.42
C ASP A 150 -4.55 -17.90 -9.16
N ASN A 151 -3.98 -19.11 -9.14
CA ASN A 151 -4.57 -20.30 -9.78
C ASN A 151 -5.79 -20.82 -9.00
N LYS A 152 -6.94 -20.19 -9.23
CA LYS A 152 -8.23 -20.57 -8.64
C LYS A 152 -8.70 -21.97 -9.05
N ALA A 153 -8.28 -22.47 -10.22
CA ALA A 153 -8.65 -23.82 -10.65
C ALA A 153 -7.99 -24.89 -9.74
N ALA A 154 -6.76 -24.65 -9.32
CA ALA A 154 -6.02 -25.54 -8.41
C ALA A 154 -6.38 -25.34 -6.93
N HIS A 155 -6.74 -24.12 -6.52
CA HIS A 155 -6.87 -23.75 -5.10
C HIS A 155 -8.31 -23.40 -4.67
N GLY A 156 -9.26 -23.30 -5.60
CA GLY A 156 -10.59 -22.81 -5.31
C GLY A 156 -10.54 -21.40 -4.73
N ALA A 157 -11.18 -21.21 -3.58
CA ALA A 157 -11.17 -19.95 -2.83
C ALA A 157 -10.02 -19.82 -1.81
N VAL A 158 -9.18 -20.86 -1.65
CA VAL A 158 -8.17 -20.91 -0.59
C VAL A 158 -6.94 -20.06 -0.97
N PRO A 159 -6.58 -19.04 -0.17
CA PRO A 159 -5.35 -18.28 -0.35
C PRO A 159 -4.14 -19.19 -0.17
N THR A 160 -3.44 -19.49 -1.26
CA THR A 160 -2.24 -20.33 -1.23
C THR A 160 -1.00 -19.44 -1.31
N ILE A 161 -0.20 -19.43 -0.24
CA ILE A 161 1.04 -18.64 -0.19
C ILE A 161 2.09 -19.29 -1.11
N ILE A 162 2.66 -18.48 -2.00
CA ILE A 162 3.83 -18.87 -2.79
C ILE A 162 5.08 -18.64 -1.95
N ARG A 163 5.20 -17.44 -1.40
CA ARG A 163 6.38 -17.00 -0.66
C ARG A 163 6.01 -15.99 0.41
N GLU A 164 6.77 -16.02 1.50
CA GLU A 164 6.75 -15.03 2.57
C GLU A 164 8.19 -14.64 2.88
N GLU A 165 8.46 -13.35 2.86
CA GLU A 165 9.75 -12.78 3.25
C GLU A 165 9.58 -11.99 4.54
N ALA A 166 10.53 -12.16 5.46
CA ALA A 166 10.59 -11.45 6.72
C ALA A 166 11.89 -10.65 6.77
N PHE A 167 11.78 -9.33 6.98
CA PHE A 167 12.94 -8.43 6.90
C PHE A 167 12.83 -7.29 7.91
N TYR A 168 13.97 -6.69 8.24
CA TYR A 168 14.02 -5.47 9.04
C TYR A 168 13.90 -4.26 8.11
N CYS A 169 12.84 -3.48 8.24
CA CYS A 169 12.61 -2.30 7.40
C CYS A 169 13.07 -1.04 8.12
N ALA A 170 14.37 -0.72 8.04
CA ALA A 170 14.90 0.55 8.53
C ALA A 170 14.60 1.72 7.58
N ASP A 171 14.65 1.42 6.28
CA ASP A 171 14.36 2.31 5.17
C ASP A 171 13.48 1.56 4.17
N ILE A 172 12.27 2.06 3.95
CA ILE A 172 11.29 1.41 3.07
C ILE A 172 11.65 1.54 1.59
N GLU A 173 12.34 2.59 1.16
CA GLU A 173 12.69 2.77 -0.25
C GLU A 173 13.80 1.81 -0.68
N ILE A 174 14.65 1.42 0.26
CA ILE A 174 15.76 0.48 0.03
C ILE A 174 15.30 -0.96 0.24
N HIS A 175 14.91 -1.31 1.47
CA HIS A 175 14.74 -2.72 1.83
C HIS A 175 13.50 -3.35 1.21
N LEU A 176 12.40 -2.60 1.08
CA LEU A 176 11.22 -3.13 0.39
C LEU A 176 11.51 -3.32 -1.10
N LYS A 177 12.26 -2.38 -1.70
CA LYS A 177 12.65 -2.48 -3.11
C LYS A 177 13.49 -3.72 -3.36
N GLU A 178 14.49 -4.01 -2.54
CA GLU A 178 15.30 -5.23 -2.66
C GLU A 178 14.45 -6.50 -2.63
N VAL A 179 13.49 -6.58 -1.70
CA VAL A 179 12.61 -7.73 -1.58
C VAL A 179 11.67 -7.86 -2.79
N ILE A 180 11.19 -6.75 -3.34
CA ILE A 180 10.36 -6.74 -4.55
C ILE A 180 11.21 -7.12 -5.78
N ASP A 181 12.40 -6.55 -5.95
CA ASP A 181 13.30 -6.83 -7.07
C ASP A 181 13.66 -8.32 -7.11
N ASN A 182 13.99 -8.92 -5.96
CA ASN A 182 14.23 -10.37 -5.85
C ASN A 182 13.04 -11.21 -6.32
N TRP A 183 11.81 -10.82 -5.97
CA TRP A 183 10.60 -11.49 -6.45
C TRP A 183 10.43 -11.35 -7.97
N MET A 184 10.70 -10.17 -8.52
CA MET A 184 10.56 -9.91 -9.96
C MET A 184 11.57 -10.74 -10.77
N GLU A 185 12.81 -10.85 -10.29
CA GLU A 185 13.93 -11.47 -11.02
C GLU A 185 13.98 -13.00 -10.86
N ASP A 186 13.67 -13.56 -9.69
CA ASP A 186 13.76 -15.01 -9.44
C ASP A 186 12.44 -15.73 -9.76
N GLU A 187 12.36 -16.37 -10.92
CA GLU A 187 11.21 -17.20 -11.31
C GLU A 187 10.92 -18.34 -10.32
N ASN A 188 11.94 -18.94 -9.72
CA ASN A 188 11.73 -20.03 -8.76
C ASN A 188 11.07 -19.50 -7.49
N SER A 189 11.39 -18.26 -7.07
CA SER A 189 10.70 -17.60 -5.96
C SER A 189 9.19 -17.44 -6.20
N ARG A 190 8.79 -17.33 -7.48
CA ARG A 190 7.40 -17.12 -7.91
C ARG A 190 6.63 -18.41 -8.16
N ARG A 191 7.28 -19.56 -8.09
CA ARG A 191 6.65 -20.86 -8.34
C ARG A 191 5.85 -21.32 -7.14
N CYS A 192 4.55 -21.50 -7.31
CA CYS A 192 3.68 -22.06 -6.31
C CYS A 192 4.09 -23.50 -5.98
N GLY A 193 4.44 -23.77 -4.72
CA GLY A 193 4.80 -25.11 -4.27
C GLY A 193 3.66 -26.13 -4.36
N SER A 194 2.40 -25.68 -4.37
CA SER A 194 1.22 -26.56 -4.37
C SER A 194 0.72 -26.95 -5.76
N CYS A 195 0.81 -26.06 -6.76
CA CYS A 195 0.29 -26.33 -8.11
C CYS A 195 1.33 -26.15 -9.23
N GLY A 196 2.53 -25.65 -8.92
CA GLY A 196 3.60 -25.42 -9.90
C GLY A 196 3.43 -24.18 -10.77
N GLU A 197 2.28 -23.50 -10.70
CA GLU A 197 2.02 -22.22 -11.40
C GLU A 197 3.04 -21.17 -11.01
N ILE A 198 3.50 -20.38 -11.98
CA ILE A 198 4.45 -19.31 -11.76
C ILE A 198 3.68 -17.99 -11.72
N ALA A 199 3.69 -17.32 -10.57
CA ALA A 199 3.05 -16.02 -10.46
C ALA A 199 3.75 -14.96 -11.34
N PRO A 200 3.01 -13.93 -11.82
CA PRO A 200 3.60 -12.86 -12.61
C PRO A 200 4.64 -12.04 -11.83
N ALA A 201 5.60 -11.46 -12.56
CA ALA A 201 6.69 -10.65 -12.00
C ALA A 201 6.32 -9.16 -11.76
N HIS A 202 5.03 -8.81 -11.65
CA HIS A 202 4.57 -7.42 -11.52
C HIS A 202 3.32 -7.29 -10.63
#